data_AF-A0A970IS42-F1
#
_entry.id   AF-A0A970IS42-F1
#
_cell.length_a   1.000
_cell.length_b   1.000
_cell.length_c   1.000
_cell.angle_alpha   90.00
_cell.angle_beta   90.00
_cell.angle_gamma   90.00
#
_symmetry.space_group_name_H-M   'P 1'
#
loop_
_entity.id
_entity.type
_entity.pdbx_description
1 polymer ?
#
loop_
_entity_poly.entity_id
_entity_poly.type
_entity_poly.pdbx_seq_one_letter_code
_entity_poly.pdbx_strand_id
1 'polypeptide(L)'
;MRKLLIVMLAILLVSCKKEKNEEIKEDNIAPLVFVDGAYLSHEVKQNVILNFDQFFLQGVTAIDDVDGDLTAKIEIDYADFDISTPGRYKIYFFVHDNAQNKSNLVSKTIIVKHHYEILESYPIYLNSISGEKPTPGPQRLFRGAWYHKVVSSRDQWLGMEGTIVLPEVKIRRYDGDFDSSLDLDPWVKNLDNPSIYMGGNATYESDVGLTLSLVHMKNPEGNNTISTGSYAFRPFWRYITSLNDPDKDIGVINLTQERRYGVTALNATETNMYANWYNADSEFYYLPGDKLRLILYSPKPNFLQLQVEVLEKSSLASSIKIREDNNWRDPEDFTSPLFKSEGHGTEIFKEYKRVNAIDQVGREGIDALKSETEVRLAKWESVYLFRKIGETIYRVPFNSRRSSLLNAPLDGAFITTPIEYDTGGTTVIIDPKRTINEEE
;
A
#
# COMPACT_ATOMS: atom_id res chain seq x y z
N MET A 1 -107.61 42.69 -36.69
CA MET A 1 -106.34 41.94 -36.68
C MET A 1 -105.73 42.03 -35.28
N ARG A 2 -106.06 41.08 -34.39
CA ARG A 2 -105.11 40.16 -33.73
C ARG A 2 -103.70 40.73 -33.48
N LYS A 3 -103.36 40.95 -32.19
CA LYS A 3 -102.34 40.20 -31.41
C LYS A 3 -102.20 40.87 -30.03
N LEU A 4 -102.67 40.26 -28.96
CA LEU A 4 -102.10 39.16 -28.16
C LEU A 4 -101.25 39.71 -27.00
N LEU A 5 -101.86 39.62 -25.82
CA LEU A 5 -101.31 39.84 -24.49
C LEU A 5 -100.18 38.83 -24.22
N ILE A 6 -99.00 39.30 -23.83
CA ILE A 6 -97.96 38.45 -23.23
C ILE A 6 -97.45 39.18 -21.98
N VAL A 7 -97.91 38.71 -20.81
CA VAL A 7 -97.35 39.05 -19.51
C VAL A 7 -96.11 38.17 -19.34
N MET A 8 -94.92 38.77 -19.34
CA MET A 8 -93.66 38.05 -19.16
C MET A 8 -93.36 37.96 -17.66
N LEU A 9 -93.55 36.76 -17.10
CA LEU A 9 -93.20 36.41 -15.72
C LEU A 9 -91.68 36.24 -15.64
N ALA A 10 -90.97 37.18 -15.01
CA ALA A 10 -89.54 37.06 -14.73
C ALA A 10 -89.32 36.17 -13.51
N ILE A 11 -88.94 34.91 -13.73
CA ILE A 11 -88.47 34.00 -12.68
C ILE A 11 -86.97 34.28 -12.47
N LEU A 12 -86.63 34.88 -11.33
CA LEU A 12 -85.25 34.95 -10.83
C LEU A 12 -84.83 33.55 -10.36
N LEU A 13 -84.12 32.82 -11.21
CA LEU A 13 -83.37 31.64 -10.79
C LEU A 13 -82.08 32.11 -10.09
N VAL A 14 -82.12 32.18 -8.76
CA VAL A 14 -80.90 32.27 -7.96
C VAL A 14 -80.22 30.90 -8.03
N SER A 15 -79.26 30.76 -8.94
CA SER A 15 -78.33 29.65 -8.95
C SER A 15 -77.31 29.86 -7.83
N CYS A 16 -77.56 29.26 -6.67
CA CYS A 16 -76.57 29.17 -5.61
C CYS A 16 -75.49 28.15 -6.04
N LYS A 17 -74.48 28.63 -6.78
CA LYS A 17 -73.26 27.85 -7.03
C LYS A 17 -72.47 27.87 -5.72
N LYS A 18 -72.52 26.76 -4.99
CA LYS A 18 -71.65 26.56 -3.83
C LYS A 18 -70.24 26.35 -4.39
N GLU A 19 -69.47 27.43 -4.51
CA GLU A 19 -68.04 27.33 -4.68
C GLU A 19 -67.50 26.59 -3.46
N LYS A 20 -67.05 25.36 -3.64
CA LYS A 20 -66.13 24.74 -2.70
C LYS A 20 -64.86 25.57 -2.80
N ASN A 21 -64.67 26.50 -1.87
CA ASN A 21 -63.33 26.87 -1.46
C ASN A 21 -62.71 25.58 -0.90
N GLU A 22 -61.96 24.87 -1.74
CA GLU A 22 -60.89 24.02 -1.20
C GLU A 22 -59.95 24.99 -0.49
N GLU A 23 -59.92 24.94 0.84
CA GLU A 23 -58.84 25.57 1.59
C GLU A 23 -57.55 25.01 1.02
N ILE A 24 -56.78 25.87 0.33
CA ILE A 24 -55.39 25.57 -0.01
C ILE A 24 -54.70 25.45 1.34
N LYS A 25 -54.50 24.22 1.80
CA LYS A 25 -53.77 23.93 3.01
C LYS A 25 -52.33 24.32 2.71
N GLU A 26 -51.91 25.48 3.19
CA GLU A 26 -50.55 25.99 3.01
C GLU A 26 -49.60 25.01 3.69
N ASP A 27 -48.78 24.35 2.88
CA ASP A 27 -47.80 23.39 3.35
C ASP A 27 -46.57 24.12 3.90
N ASN A 28 -46.31 23.90 5.18
CA ASN A 28 -45.25 24.55 5.95
C ASN A 28 -44.38 23.53 6.70
N ILE A 29 -44.55 22.24 6.39
CA ILE A 29 -43.79 21.17 7.05
C ILE A 29 -42.66 20.80 6.11
N ALA A 30 -41.43 20.83 6.62
CA ALA A 30 -40.27 20.48 5.82
C ALA A 30 -40.14 18.96 5.63
N PRO A 31 -39.65 18.51 4.47
CA PRO A 31 -39.36 17.11 4.24
C PRO A 31 -38.22 16.60 5.14
N LEU A 32 -38.15 15.28 5.33
CA LEU A 32 -37.09 14.62 6.08
C LEU A 32 -36.26 13.71 5.16
N VAL A 33 -34.95 13.91 5.19
CA VAL A 33 -33.96 13.06 4.51
C VAL A 33 -33.28 12.14 5.50
N PHE A 34 -33.13 10.88 5.11
CA PHE A 34 -32.50 9.82 5.88
C PHE A 34 -31.35 9.20 5.09
N VAL A 35 -30.31 8.78 5.82
CA VAL A 35 -29.22 7.94 5.29
C VAL A 35 -29.25 6.64 6.07
N ASP A 36 -29.32 5.51 5.37
CA ASP A 36 -29.15 4.19 5.97
C ASP A 36 -27.76 4.10 6.61
N GLY A 37 -27.70 3.62 7.85
CA GLY A 37 -26.47 3.44 8.63
C GLY A 37 -25.38 2.65 7.89
N ALA A 38 -25.77 1.68 7.06
CA ALA A 38 -24.84 0.89 6.25
C ALA A 38 -24.10 1.73 5.18
N TYR A 39 -24.64 2.90 4.83
CA TYR A 39 -24.15 3.77 3.76
C TYR A 39 -23.52 5.08 4.27
N LEU A 40 -23.31 5.22 5.59
CA LEU A 40 -22.74 6.44 6.18
C LEU A 40 -21.29 6.71 5.78
N SER A 41 -20.53 5.66 5.44
CA SER A 41 -19.14 5.81 4.99
C SER A 41 -18.82 4.82 3.87
N HIS A 42 -18.15 5.30 2.82
CA HIS A 42 -17.67 4.48 1.72
C HIS A 42 -16.21 4.76 1.38
N GLU A 43 -15.50 3.73 0.94
CA GLU A 43 -14.16 3.84 0.42
C GLU A 43 -14.18 3.74 -1.11
N VAL A 44 -13.43 4.62 -1.76
CA VAL A 44 -13.26 4.61 -3.23
C VAL A 44 -11.79 4.77 -3.57
N LYS A 45 -11.38 4.19 -4.69
CA LYS A 45 -10.02 4.35 -5.21
C LYS A 45 -9.88 5.72 -5.89
N GLN A 46 -8.75 6.37 -5.68
CA GLN A 46 -8.40 7.60 -6.40
C GLN A 46 -8.55 7.40 -7.92
N ASN A 47 -9.11 8.40 -8.60
CA ASN A 47 -9.35 8.40 -10.05
C ASN A 47 -10.28 7.28 -10.58
N VAL A 48 -11.04 6.60 -9.72
CA VAL A 48 -12.03 5.63 -10.19
C VAL A 48 -13.11 6.31 -11.04
N ILE A 49 -13.53 5.65 -12.13
CA ILE A 49 -14.61 6.12 -13.00
C ILE A 49 -15.94 5.60 -12.43
N LEU A 50 -16.77 6.50 -11.89
CA LEU A 50 -18.08 6.20 -11.31
C LEU A 50 -19.15 7.19 -11.79
N ASN A 51 -20.42 6.76 -11.75
CA ASN A 51 -21.55 7.70 -11.72
C ASN A 51 -21.73 8.17 -10.28
N PHE A 52 -21.20 9.36 -9.96
CA PHE A 52 -21.15 9.85 -8.59
C PHE A 52 -22.53 10.11 -7.99
N ASP A 53 -23.49 10.66 -8.75
CA ASP A 53 -24.85 10.87 -8.24
C ASP A 53 -25.47 9.54 -7.80
N GLN A 54 -25.43 8.54 -8.69
CA GLN A 54 -25.99 7.22 -8.40
C GLN A 54 -25.29 6.56 -7.21
N PHE A 55 -23.96 6.65 -7.14
CA PHE A 55 -23.17 6.08 -6.05
C PHE A 55 -23.49 6.75 -4.71
N PHE A 56 -23.54 8.09 -4.68
CA PHE A 56 -23.79 8.85 -3.47
C PHE A 56 -25.24 8.76 -2.97
N LEU A 57 -26.23 8.59 -3.85
CA LEU A 57 -27.63 8.44 -3.49
C LEU A 57 -28.01 7.05 -2.92
N GLN A 58 -27.15 6.04 -3.01
CA GLN A 58 -27.49 4.69 -2.52
C GLN A 58 -27.84 4.68 -1.03
N GLY A 59 -29.06 4.28 -0.65
CA GLY A 59 -29.48 4.30 0.75
C GLY A 59 -29.73 5.70 1.31
N VAL A 60 -29.94 6.71 0.46
CA VAL A 60 -30.51 8.01 0.84
C VAL A 60 -31.97 8.05 0.40
N THR A 61 -32.87 8.42 1.32
CA THR A 61 -34.33 8.50 1.05
C THR A 61 -34.90 9.78 1.62
N ALA A 62 -35.96 10.30 1.01
CA ALA A 62 -36.64 11.51 1.48
C ALA A 62 -38.16 11.34 1.49
N ILE A 63 -38.80 11.77 2.58
CA ILE A 63 -40.27 11.72 2.74
C ILE A 63 -40.81 13.05 3.25
N ASP A 64 -42.05 13.32 2.86
CA ASP A 64 -42.81 14.51 3.22
C ASP A 64 -44.26 14.12 3.58
N ASP A 65 -44.94 14.90 4.42
CA ASP A 65 -46.31 14.58 4.84
C ASP A 65 -47.38 14.97 3.82
N VAL A 66 -47.10 15.93 2.93
CA VAL A 66 -48.01 16.39 1.87
C VAL A 66 -47.59 15.83 0.51
N ASP A 67 -46.30 15.93 0.16
CA ASP A 67 -45.77 15.53 -1.15
C ASP A 67 -45.40 14.04 -1.25
N GLY A 68 -45.31 13.34 -0.13
CA GLY A 68 -45.00 11.90 -0.09
C GLY A 68 -43.51 11.60 -0.30
N ASP A 69 -43.19 10.64 -1.18
CA ASP A 69 -41.80 10.23 -1.43
C ASP A 69 -41.08 11.22 -2.36
N LEU A 70 -40.07 11.88 -1.81
CA LEU A 70 -39.24 12.87 -2.51
C LEU A 70 -37.85 12.34 -2.86
N THR A 71 -37.60 11.04 -2.72
CA THR A 71 -36.26 10.44 -2.88
C THR A 71 -35.62 10.76 -4.25
N ALA A 72 -36.41 10.76 -5.32
CA ALA A 72 -35.92 11.08 -6.67
C ALA A 72 -35.57 12.58 -6.86
N LYS A 73 -35.96 13.45 -5.93
CA LYS A 73 -35.70 14.89 -5.96
C LYS A 73 -34.55 15.33 -5.05
N ILE A 74 -33.88 14.39 -4.37
CA ILE A 74 -32.76 14.71 -3.49
C ILE A 74 -31.66 15.42 -4.28
N GLU A 75 -31.23 16.56 -3.76
CA GLU A 75 -30.10 17.34 -4.24
C GLU A 75 -28.82 16.92 -3.51
N ILE A 76 -27.70 16.92 -4.23
CA ILE A 76 -26.38 16.56 -3.71
C ILE A 76 -25.49 17.81 -3.71
N ASP A 77 -24.92 18.12 -2.55
CA ASP A 77 -23.83 19.08 -2.42
C ASP A 77 -22.52 18.32 -2.19
N TYR A 78 -21.64 18.41 -3.19
CA TYR A 78 -20.34 17.75 -3.25
C TYR A 78 -19.28 18.44 -2.38
N ALA A 79 -19.55 19.64 -1.87
CA ALA A 79 -18.60 20.47 -1.14
C ALA A 79 -17.24 20.56 -1.86
N ASP A 80 -16.18 20.04 -1.25
CA ASP A 80 -14.79 20.03 -1.76
C ASP A 80 -14.35 18.64 -2.27
N PHE A 81 -15.29 17.74 -2.58
CA PHE A 81 -14.98 16.40 -3.06
C PHE A 81 -14.09 16.40 -4.31
N ASP A 82 -12.94 15.75 -4.20
CA ASP A 82 -11.99 15.56 -5.29
C ASP A 82 -11.53 14.10 -5.35
N ILE A 83 -12.01 13.36 -6.36
CA ILE A 83 -11.65 11.95 -6.55
C ILE A 83 -10.16 11.76 -6.90
N SER A 84 -9.48 12.82 -7.33
CA SER A 84 -8.06 12.79 -7.64
C SER A 84 -7.17 13.06 -6.43
N THR A 85 -7.75 13.39 -5.28
CA THR A 85 -6.99 13.66 -4.05
C THR A 85 -7.42 12.68 -2.95
N PRO A 86 -6.50 11.86 -2.41
CA PRO A 86 -6.82 11.01 -1.27
C PRO A 86 -7.16 11.81 -0.03
N GLY A 87 -8.19 11.38 0.69
CA GLY A 87 -8.73 12.13 1.82
C GLY A 87 -10.13 11.70 2.22
N ARG A 88 -10.65 12.34 3.26
CA ARG A 88 -12.01 12.13 3.78
C ARG A 88 -12.87 13.33 3.43
N TYR A 89 -13.90 13.10 2.63
CA TYR A 89 -14.82 14.11 2.13
C TYR A 89 -16.21 13.90 2.70
N LYS A 90 -16.97 14.99 2.87
CA LYS A 90 -18.39 14.92 3.23
C LYS A 90 -19.23 15.32 2.04
N ILE A 91 -20.14 14.43 1.65
CA ILE A 91 -21.18 14.70 0.66
C ILE A 91 -22.47 14.96 1.39
N TYR A 92 -23.13 16.08 1.10
CA TYR A 92 -24.36 16.49 1.77
C TYR A 92 -25.58 16.26 0.89
N PHE A 93 -26.70 15.92 1.53
CA PHE A 93 -27.98 15.67 0.86
C PHE A 93 -29.07 16.49 1.52
N PHE A 94 -29.90 17.11 0.70
CA PHE A 94 -31.10 17.83 1.10
C PHE A 94 -32.13 17.78 -0.03
N VAL A 95 -33.37 18.17 0.26
CA VAL A 95 -34.42 18.30 -0.75
C VAL A 95 -35.33 19.47 -0.39
N HIS A 96 -35.94 20.08 -1.41
CA HIS A 96 -37.05 21.01 -1.24
C HIS A 96 -38.34 20.32 -1.66
N ASP A 97 -39.40 20.51 -0.88
CA ASP A 97 -40.76 20.14 -1.28
C ASP A 97 -41.32 21.12 -2.34
N ASN A 98 -42.55 20.88 -2.78
CA ASN A 98 -43.23 21.73 -3.75
C ASN A 98 -43.58 23.13 -3.18
N ALA A 99 -43.71 23.26 -1.85
CA ALA A 99 -43.94 24.52 -1.15
C ALA A 99 -42.65 25.31 -0.84
N GLN A 100 -41.49 24.78 -1.22
CA GLN A 100 -40.14 25.31 -0.97
C GLN A 100 -39.67 25.24 0.49
N ASN A 101 -40.26 24.39 1.33
CA ASN A 101 -39.66 24.07 2.61
C ASN A 101 -38.42 23.18 2.39
N LYS A 102 -37.32 23.53 3.08
CA LYS A 102 -36.04 22.83 2.94
C LYS A 102 -35.88 21.76 4.03
N SER A 103 -35.46 20.56 3.63
CA SER A 103 -35.22 19.46 4.55
C SER A 103 -34.09 19.70 5.55
N ASN A 104 -33.94 18.78 6.50
CA ASN A 104 -32.70 18.60 7.23
C ASN A 104 -31.53 18.30 6.28
N LEU A 105 -30.32 18.71 6.68
CA LEU A 105 -29.07 18.40 5.98
C LEU A 105 -28.46 17.13 6.57
N VAL A 106 -28.28 16.11 5.75
CA VAL A 106 -27.58 14.87 6.13
C VAL A 106 -26.32 14.70 5.30
N SER A 107 -25.39 13.85 5.73
CA SER A 107 -24.14 13.65 5.01
C SER A 107 -23.64 12.21 5.04
N LYS A 108 -22.83 11.86 4.03
CA LYS A 108 -22.02 10.66 3.98
C LYS A 108 -20.54 11.03 3.97
N THR A 109 -19.71 10.16 4.53
CA THR A 109 -18.26 10.29 4.45
C THR A 109 -17.71 9.44 3.31
N ILE A 110 -16.99 10.05 2.38
CA ILE A 110 -16.32 9.38 1.27
C ILE A 110 -14.82 9.40 1.53
N ILE A 111 -14.20 8.23 1.57
CA ILE A 111 -12.78 8.05 1.81
C ILE A 111 -12.13 7.70 0.48
N VAL A 112 -11.42 8.67 -0.11
CA VAL A 112 -10.63 8.45 -1.33
C VAL A 112 -9.28 7.88 -0.92
N LYS A 113 -9.00 6.64 -1.31
CA LYS A 113 -7.73 5.95 -1.04
C LYS A 113 -6.76 6.12 -2.20
N HIS A 114 -5.47 6.27 -1.87
CA HIS A 114 -4.41 6.16 -2.86
C HIS A 114 -4.56 4.86 -3.67
N HIS A 115 -4.49 4.96 -4.99
CA HIS A 115 -4.49 3.81 -5.86
C HIS A 115 -3.47 4.02 -6.98
N TYR A 116 -2.56 3.07 -7.12
CA TYR A 116 -1.61 3.00 -8.22
C TYR A 116 -1.83 1.66 -8.92
N GLU A 117 -1.75 1.67 -10.24
CA GLU A 117 -1.75 0.43 -11.02
C GLU A 117 -0.38 -0.26 -10.86
N ILE A 118 -0.43 -1.58 -10.68
CA ILE A 118 0.77 -2.41 -10.67
C ILE A 118 1.40 -2.36 -12.07
N LEU A 119 2.71 -2.14 -12.10
CA LEU A 119 3.46 -2.04 -13.34
C LEU A 119 3.40 -3.37 -14.10
N GLU A 120 2.83 -3.32 -15.31
CA GLU A 120 2.81 -4.47 -16.20
C GLU A 120 4.23 -4.95 -16.53
N SER A 121 4.36 -6.25 -16.73
CA SER A 121 5.63 -6.89 -17.07
C SER A 121 6.09 -6.49 -18.47
N TYR A 122 7.28 -5.89 -18.58
CA TYR A 122 7.92 -5.61 -19.88
C TYR A 122 8.35 -6.91 -20.60
N PRO A 123 8.52 -6.89 -21.94
CA PRO A 123 9.10 -8.03 -22.66
C PRO A 123 10.52 -8.35 -22.18
N ILE A 124 10.92 -9.62 -22.27
CA ILE A 124 12.26 -10.09 -21.88
C ILE A 124 13.24 -9.89 -23.03
N TYR A 125 14.47 -9.45 -22.72
CA TYR A 125 15.57 -9.34 -23.67
C TYR A 125 16.78 -10.16 -23.20
N LEU A 126 17.13 -11.21 -23.95
CA LEU A 126 18.21 -12.15 -23.62
C LEU A 126 19.51 -11.89 -24.40
N ASN A 127 19.45 -11.08 -25.45
CA ASN A 127 20.60 -10.82 -26.31
C ASN A 127 21.62 -9.87 -25.63
N SER A 128 22.77 -9.67 -26.28
CA SER A 128 23.72 -8.64 -25.87
C SER A 128 23.12 -7.24 -26.00
N ILE A 129 23.43 -6.38 -25.03
CA ILE A 129 23.03 -4.98 -25.02
C ILE A 129 24.22 -4.16 -25.51
N SER A 130 24.00 -3.34 -26.55
CA SER A 130 25.04 -2.44 -27.07
C SER A 130 25.40 -1.38 -26.02
N GLY A 131 26.69 -1.17 -25.77
CA GLY A 131 27.17 -0.16 -24.82
C GLY A 131 26.97 -0.49 -23.33
N GLU A 132 26.53 -1.71 -23.01
CA GLU A 132 26.37 -2.19 -21.65
C GLU A 132 27.67 -2.13 -20.85
N LYS A 133 27.57 -1.67 -19.61
CA LYS A 133 28.69 -1.54 -18.69
C LYS A 133 29.11 -2.91 -18.16
N PRO A 134 30.44 -3.11 -17.96
CA PRO A 134 30.97 -4.38 -17.50
C PRO A 134 30.44 -4.74 -16.12
N THR A 135 30.53 -6.03 -15.78
CA THR A 135 30.23 -6.55 -14.45
C THR A 135 30.90 -5.69 -13.37
N PRO A 136 30.19 -5.34 -12.29
CA PRO A 136 30.77 -4.57 -11.20
C PRO A 136 31.90 -5.36 -10.52
N GLY A 137 32.87 -4.63 -9.96
CA GLY A 137 33.97 -5.24 -9.21
C GLY A 137 33.54 -5.86 -7.88
N PRO A 138 34.51 -6.35 -7.09
CA PRO A 138 34.25 -6.84 -5.73
C PRO A 138 33.60 -5.76 -4.86
N GLN A 139 32.58 -6.16 -4.10
CA GLN A 139 31.86 -5.24 -3.22
C GLN A 139 32.58 -5.07 -1.89
N ARG A 140 32.48 -3.86 -1.32
CA ARG A 140 32.95 -3.60 0.04
C ARG A 140 31.99 -4.24 1.05
N LEU A 141 32.56 -4.97 2.00
CA LEU A 141 31.83 -5.48 3.16
C LEU A 141 31.46 -4.33 4.10
N PHE A 142 30.17 -4.23 4.42
CA PHE A 142 29.63 -3.46 5.53
C PHE A 142 29.39 -4.39 6.71
N ARG A 143 29.88 -4.00 7.90
CA ARG A 143 29.77 -4.81 9.12
C ARG A 143 28.41 -4.56 9.80
N GLY A 144 27.91 -5.56 10.51
CA GLY A 144 26.75 -5.41 11.41
C GLY A 144 25.56 -6.32 11.14
N ALA A 145 25.62 -7.13 10.08
CA ALA A 145 24.53 -8.02 9.70
C ALA A 145 25.06 -9.27 8.98
N TRP A 146 24.23 -10.30 8.92
CA TRP A 146 24.42 -11.43 8.01
C TRP A 146 23.64 -11.16 6.74
N TYR A 147 24.27 -11.04 5.58
CA TYR A 147 23.54 -10.74 4.34
C TYR A 147 24.15 -11.36 3.09
N HIS A 148 23.26 -11.70 2.16
CA HIS A 148 23.56 -12.08 0.79
C HIS A 148 23.13 -10.94 -0.13
N LYS A 149 24.08 -10.27 -0.76
CA LYS A 149 23.85 -9.09 -1.60
C LYS A 149 24.28 -9.35 -3.04
N VAL A 150 23.38 -9.03 -3.97
CA VAL A 150 23.65 -9.02 -5.41
C VAL A 150 23.44 -7.60 -5.92
N VAL A 151 24.48 -7.01 -6.54
CA VAL A 151 24.46 -5.63 -7.07
C VAL A 151 24.72 -5.61 -8.56
N SER A 152 24.03 -4.73 -9.29
CA SER A 152 24.18 -4.57 -10.72
C SER A 152 25.41 -3.75 -11.08
N SER A 153 25.84 -3.83 -12.33
CA SER A 153 26.71 -2.80 -12.90
C SER A 153 26.04 -1.43 -12.78
N ARG A 154 26.85 -0.38 -12.72
CA ARG A 154 26.34 0.98 -12.87
C ARG A 154 26.10 1.25 -14.35
N ASP A 155 24.83 1.27 -14.76
CA ASP A 155 24.39 1.44 -16.15
C ASP A 155 23.13 2.33 -16.19
N GLN A 156 22.51 2.50 -17.36
CA GLN A 156 21.25 3.23 -17.49
C GLN A 156 20.03 2.32 -17.20
N TRP A 157 20.08 1.61 -16.07
CA TRP A 157 18.93 0.83 -15.58
C TRP A 157 17.76 1.75 -15.20
N LEU A 158 16.51 1.33 -15.44
CA LEU A 158 15.31 2.13 -15.15
C LEU A 158 14.56 1.66 -13.90
N GLY A 159 14.94 0.51 -13.38
CA GLY A 159 14.27 -0.20 -12.30
C GLY A 159 14.71 -1.65 -12.26
N MET A 160 14.06 -2.41 -11.41
CA MET A 160 14.19 -3.84 -11.31
C MET A 160 12.89 -4.46 -10.83
N GLU A 161 12.75 -5.75 -11.05
CA GLU A 161 11.74 -6.57 -10.40
C GLU A 161 12.30 -7.93 -10.04
N GLY A 162 11.63 -8.61 -9.11
CA GLY A 162 11.92 -9.99 -8.79
C GLY A 162 10.70 -10.71 -8.26
N THR A 163 10.48 -11.92 -8.77
CA THR A 163 9.48 -12.85 -8.22
C THR A 163 10.14 -13.67 -7.13
N ILE A 164 9.60 -13.60 -5.91
CA ILE A 164 10.13 -14.29 -4.74
C ILE A 164 9.03 -15.05 -4.00
N VAL A 165 9.34 -16.27 -3.56
CA VAL A 165 8.60 -16.95 -2.49
C VAL A 165 9.28 -16.58 -1.16
N LEU A 166 8.51 -15.98 -0.24
CA LEU A 166 9.03 -15.51 1.04
C LEU A 166 9.53 -16.67 1.91
N PRO A 167 10.66 -16.49 2.62
CA PRO A 167 11.31 -17.52 3.39
C PRO A 167 10.58 -17.83 4.69
N GLU A 168 10.78 -19.04 5.19
CA GLU A 168 10.53 -19.37 6.59
C GLU A 168 11.65 -18.80 7.46
N VAL A 169 11.30 -18.36 8.66
CA VAL A 169 12.22 -17.68 9.59
C VAL A 169 12.19 -18.37 10.95
N LYS A 170 13.36 -18.59 11.52
CA LYS A 170 13.54 -19.16 12.85
C LYS A 170 14.47 -18.26 13.65
N ILE A 171 13.93 -17.40 14.51
CA ILE A 171 14.75 -16.45 15.28
C ILE A 171 15.17 -17.06 16.60
N ARG A 172 16.43 -16.90 16.98
CA ARG A 172 16.98 -17.45 18.24
C ARG A 172 17.78 -16.43 19.06
N ARG A 173 17.70 -15.16 18.70
CA ARG A 173 18.34 -14.06 19.43
C ARG A 173 17.32 -13.00 19.80
N TYR A 174 17.05 -12.89 21.11
CA TYR A 174 16.00 -12.08 21.69
C TYR A 174 16.53 -11.23 22.85
N ASP A 175 15.83 -10.14 23.14
CA ASP A 175 16.08 -9.26 24.29
C ASP A 175 15.32 -9.78 25.52
N GLY A 176 15.75 -10.94 26.03
CA GLY A 176 15.14 -11.62 27.18
C GLY A 176 14.80 -13.09 26.92
N ASP A 177 14.14 -13.71 27.90
CA ASP A 177 13.64 -15.08 27.80
C ASP A 177 12.54 -15.17 26.75
N PHE A 178 12.65 -16.12 25.83
CA PHE A 178 11.71 -16.35 24.74
C PHE A 178 11.24 -17.80 24.69
N ASP A 179 10.09 -18.04 24.09
CA ASP A 179 9.57 -19.40 23.87
C ASP A 179 10.34 -20.10 22.74
N SER A 180 11.33 -20.91 23.14
CA SER A 180 12.16 -21.68 22.22
C SER A 180 11.41 -22.74 21.40
N SER A 181 10.18 -23.09 21.79
CA SER A 181 9.32 -24.00 21.04
C SER A 181 8.74 -23.37 19.78
N LEU A 182 8.68 -22.03 19.73
CA LEU A 182 8.24 -21.27 18.57
C LEU A 182 9.41 -21.06 17.60
N ASP A 183 9.12 -21.02 16.30
CA ASP A 183 10.09 -20.54 15.32
C ASP A 183 10.25 -19.02 15.40
N LEU A 184 9.18 -18.32 15.76
CA LEU A 184 9.15 -16.88 15.96
C LEU A 184 8.24 -16.52 17.15
N ASP A 185 8.84 -16.06 18.24
CA ASP A 185 8.12 -15.52 19.40
C ASP A 185 7.67 -14.06 19.13
N PRO A 186 6.36 -13.76 19.11
CA PRO A 186 5.84 -12.39 18.91
C PRO A 186 5.88 -11.51 20.17
N TRP A 187 6.13 -12.08 21.36
CA TRP A 187 5.99 -11.38 22.63
C TRP A 187 7.32 -10.97 23.26
N VAL A 188 8.42 -11.25 22.56
CA VAL A 188 9.78 -10.86 22.98
C VAL A 188 10.47 -10.17 21.82
N LYS A 189 11.15 -9.06 22.11
CA LYS A 189 11.81 -8.25 21.09
C LYS A 189 12.95 -9.03 20.43
N ASN A 190 12.89 -9.19 19.12
CA ASN A 190 13.95 -9.82 18.35
C ASN A 190 15.18 -8.91 18.31
N LEU A 191 16.37 -9.49 18.46
CA LEU A 191 17.64 -8.79 18.26
C LEU A 191 18.23 -9.05 16.87
N ASP A 192 17.82 -10.15 16.23
CA ASP A 192 18.03 -10.41 14.81
C ASP A 192 16.73 -10.10 14.06
N ASN A 193 16.83 -9.38 12.95
CA ASN A 193 15.68 -8.95 12.17
C ASN A 193 15.86 -9.31 10.69
N PRO A 194 15.34 -10.47 10.26
CA PRO A 194 15.26 -10.85 8.85
C PRO A 194 14.61 -9.81 7.93
N SER A 195 15.24 -9.55 6.79
CA SER A 195 14.74 -8.62 5.76
C SER A 195 15.04 -9.12 4.34
N ILE A 196 14.18 -8.74 3.40
CA ILE A 196 14.31 -8.95 1.97
C ILE A 196 14.07 -7.61 1.30
N TYR A 197 15.12 -7.03 0.74
CA TYR A 197 15.00 -5.71 0.14
C TYR A 197 15.72 -5.60 -1.18
N MET A 198 15.18 -4.71 -2.00
CA MET A 198 15.82 -4.17 -3.18
C MET A 198 16.38 -2.79 -2.86
N GLY A 199 16.97 -2.16 -3.83
CA GLY A 199 17.48 -0.81 -3.65
C GLY A 199 18.40 -0.45 -4.78
N GLY A 200 19.21 0.57 -4.53
CA GLY A 200 20.17 1.01 -5.50
C GLY A 200 20.99 2.17 -5.00
N ASN A 201 21.98 2.53 -5.80
CA ASN A 201 22.75 3.73 -5.59
C ASN A 201 22.83 4.50 -6.92
N ALA A 202 22.29 5.71 -6.89
CA ALA A 202 22.43 6.68 -7.96
C ALA A 202 23.35 7.80 -7.45
N THR A 203 22.81 8.97 -7.12
CA THR A 203 23.55 9.98 -6.34
C THR A 203 23.68 9.52 -4.89
N TYR A 204 22.60 9.00 -4.34
CA TYR A 204 22.54 8.47 -2.99
C TYR A 204 21.97 7.05 -2.95
N GLU A 205 22.10 6.40 -1.80
CA GLU A 205 21.60 5.04 -1.56
C GLU A 205 20.11 5.03 -1.21
N SER A 206 19.42 3.98 -1.64
CA SER A 206 18.07 3.63 -1.19
C SER A 206 17.96 2.13 -0.93
N ASP A 207 17.25 1.76 0.13
CA ASP A 207 17.00 0.39 0.59
C ASP A 207 15.50 0.21 0.81
N VAL A 208 14.88 -0.68 0.05
CA VAL A 208 13.43 -0.67 -0.15
C VAL A 208 12.92 -2.08 -0.32
N GLY A 209 11.96 -2.50 0.49
CA GLY A 209 11.37 -3.83 0.36
C GLY A 209 10.60 -4.23 1.58
N LEU A 210 10.85 -5.45 2.05
CA LEU A 210 10.10 -6.08 3.13
C LEU A 210 11.02 -6.41 4.30
N THR A 211 10.60 -6.08 5.51
CA THR A 211 11.33 -6.41 6.73
C THR A 211 10.39 -6.98 7.76
N LEU A 212 10.87 -7.95 8.56
CA LEU A 212 10.09 -8.39 9.71
C LEU A 212 9.81 -7.18 10.60
N SER A 213 8.53 -7.00 10.92
CA SER A 213 8.03 -5.83 11.62
C SER A 213 6.94 -6.21 12.62
N LEU A 214 6.69 -5.31 13.57
CA LEU A 214 5.60 -5.47 14.55
C LEU A 214 4.24 -5.56 13.84
N VAL A 215 3.32 -6.33 14.41
CA VAL A 215 1.98 -6.55 13.86
C VAL A 215 0.91 -6.40 14.93
N HIS A 216 -0.33 -6.15 14.53
CA HIS A 216 -1.48 -6.31 15.43
C HIS A 216 -1.90 -7.77 15.44
N MET A 217 -1.94 -8.39 16.62
CA MET A 217 -2.35 -9.79 16.78
C MET A 217 -3.01 -10.03 18.13
N LYS A 218 -3.78 -11.11 18.24
CA LYS A 218 -4.40 -11.52 19.50
C LYS A 218 -3.32 -12.01 20.47
N ASN A 219 -3.29 -11.42 21.66
CA ASN A 219 -2.47 -11.91 22.76
C ASN A 219 -3.02 -13.24 23.31
N PRO A 220 -2.32 -13.93 24.23
CA PRO A 220 -2.82 -15.15 24.86
C PRO A 220 -4.17 -15.02 25.59
N GLU A 221 -4.59 -13.80 25.92
CA GLU A 221 -5.89 -13.50 26.53
C GLU A 221 -7.00 -13.28 25.48
N GLY A 222 -6.67 -13.29 24.19
CA GLY A 222 -7.58 -13.07 23.06
C GLY A 222 -7.75 -11.61 22.64
N ASN A 223 -7.06 -10.66 23.29
CA ASN A 223 -7.15 -9.23 23.01
C ASN A 223 -6.24 -8.84 21.84
N ASN A 224 -6.75 -8.03 20.90
CA ASN A 224 -5.93 -7.51 19.80
C ASN A 224 -4.95 -6.45 20.32
N THR A 225 -3.65 -6.71 20.20
CA THR A 225 -2.57 -5.82 20.66
C THR A 225 -1.46 -5.78 19.62
N ILE A 226 -0.55 -4.81 19.73
CA ILE A 226 0.69 -4.79 18.95
C ILE A 226 1.67 -5.80 19.58
N SER A 227 2.29 -6.62 18.74
CA SER A 227 3.35 -7.55 19.14
C SER A 227 4.57 -6.81 19.70
N THR A 228 5.34 -7.46 20.58
CA THR A 228 6.61 -6.92 21.09
C THR A 228 7.78 -7.28 20.17
N GLY A 229 7.75 -8.48 19.60
CA GLY A 229 8.63 -8.94 18.53
C GLY A 229 8.06 -8.65 17.15
N SER A 230 8.95 -8.43 16.19
CA SER A 230 8.66 -8.42 14.76
C SER A 230 8.19 -9.81 14.30
N TYR A 231 7.11 -9.86 13.52
CA TYR A 231 6.45 -11.14 13.19
C TYR A 231 6.16 -11.37 11.71
N ALA A 232 5.68 -10.35 10.98
CA ALA A 232 5.37 -10.46 9.56
C ALA A 232 6.26 -9.54 8.72
N PHE A 233 6.50 -9.92 7.46
CA PHE A 233 7.20 -9.09 6.50
C PHE A 233 6.29 -7.94 6.09
N ARG A 234 6.73 -6.71 6.34
CA ARG A 234 5.97 -5.49 6.03
C ARG A 234 6.80 -4.53 5.16
N PRO A 235 6.15 -3.72 4.30
CA PRO A 235 6.85 -2.75 3.47
C PRO A 235 7.61 -1.70 4.27
N PHE A 236 8.84 -1.44 3.85
CA PHE A 236 9.67 -0.33 4.31
C PHE A 236 10.42 0.31 3.14
N TRP A 237 10.79 1.58 3.30
CA TRP A 237 11.74 2.24 2.42
C TRP A 237 12.62 3.18 3.22
N ARG A 238 13.91 3.08 2.97
CA ARG A 238 14.95 3.92 3.52
C ARG A 238 15.66 4.59 2.35
N TYR A 239 15.90 5.89 2.46
CA TYR A 239 16.57 6.64 1.40
C TYR A 239 17.39 7.78 1.98
N ILE A 240 18.51 8.07 1.34
CA ILE A 240 19.32 9.24 1.66
C ILE A 240 18.89 10.38 0.73
N THR A 241 18.59 11.55 1.29
CA THR A 241 18.32 12.80 0.58
C THR A 241 19.40 13.86 0.87
N SER A 242 19.33 15.02 0.21
CA SER A 242 20.25 16.12 0.51
C SER A 242 19.91 16.80 1.85
N LEU A 243 20.92 17.38 2.51
CA LEU A 243 20.75 18.08 3.79
C LEU A 243 19.69 19.20 3.71
N ASN A 244 19.70 19.92 2.59
CA ASN A 244 18.89 21.12 2.36
C ASN A 244 17.71 20.85 1.42
N ASP A 245 17.25 19.59 1.29
CA ASP A 245 16.05 19.28 0.52
C ASP A 245 14.85 20.02 1.15
N PRO A 246 14.24 21.00 0.47
CA PRO A 246 13.10 21.73 1.03
C PRO A 246 11.86 20.83 1.17
N ASP A 247 11.84 19.70 0.47
CA ASP A 247 10.71 18.78 0.39
C ASP A 247 10.99 17.47 1.15
N LYS A 248 11.74 17.54 2.27
CA LYS A 248 11.90 16.36 3.14
C LYS A 248 10.53 15.89 3.61
N ASP A 249 10.15 14.70 3.17
CA ASP A 249 8.92 14.03 3.58
C ASP A 249 9.08 13.47 5.00
N ILE A 250 9.13 14.32 6.02
CA ILE A 250 9.13 13.92 7.44
C ILE A 250 7.70 14.07 7.96
N GLY A 251 7.14 13.02 8.55
CA GLY A 251 5.78 13.07 9.07
C GLY A 251 5.32 11.78 9.70
N VAL A 252 4.35 11.89 10.60
CA VAL A 252 3.68 10.75 11.25
C VAL A 252 2.52 10.24 10.39
N ILE A 253 1.99 9.07 10.74
CA ILE A 253 0.75 8.55 10.18
C ILE A 253 -0.39 9.54 10.50
N ASN A 254 -1.19 9.88 9.49
CA ASN A 254 -2.38 10.71 9.62
C ASN A 254 -3.52 10.12 8.77
N LEU A 255 -4.35 9.29 9.41
CA LEU A 255 -5.47 8.61 8.73
C LEU A 255 -6.58 9.57 8.28
N THR A 256 -6.70 10.76 8.87
CA THR A 256 -7.69 11.75 8.42
C THR A 256 -7.32 12.35 7.06
N GLN A 257 -6.02 12.43 6.77
CA GLN A 257 -5.48 12.89 5.48
C GLN A 257 -5.07 11.71 4.58
N GLU A 258 -5.48 10.48 4.91
CA GLU A 258 -5.09 9.25 4.21
C GLU A 258 -3.57 9.02 4.07
N ARG A 259 -2.76 9.66 4.92
CA ARG A 259 -1.33 9.37 5.06
C ARG A 259 -1.16 8.15 5.94
N ARG A 260 -1.07 6.99 5.29
CA ARG A 260 -0.91 5.67 5.93
C ARG A 260 0.54 5.24 6.10
N TYR A 261 1.48 6.16 6.20
CA TYR A 261 2.88 5.86 6.45
C TYR A 261 3.52 6.94 7.31
N GLY A 262 4.52 6.52 8.10
CA GLY A 262 5.38 7.43 8.84
C GLY A 262 6.75 7.49 8.19
N VAL A 263 7.38 8.65 8.22
CA VAL A 263 8.77 8.85 7.81
C VAL A 263 9.50 9.61 8.90
N THR A 264 10.63 9.06 9.33
CA THR A 264 11.45 9.58 10.41
C THR A 264 12.89 9.81 9.96
N ALA A 265 13.53 10.76 10.63
CA ALA A 265 14.97 11.02 10.62
C ALA A 265 15.39 11.20 12.08
N LEU A 266 16.64 10.91 12.48
CA LEU A 266 17.00 11.08 13.89
C LEU A 266 17.00 12.57 14.29
N ASN A 267 17.23 13.47 13.33
CA ASN A 267 17.10 14.93 13.51
C ASN A 267 16.90 15.66 12.16
N ALA A 268 16.57 16.96 12.21
CA ALA A 268 16.30 17.78 11.02
C ALA A 268 17.49 17.89 10.04
N THR A 269 18.71 17.76 10.56
CA THR A 269 19.95 17.82 9.77
C THR A 269 20.35 16.46 9.19
N GLU A 270 19.65 15.39 9.50
CA GLU A 270 19.95 14.11 8.89
C GLU A 270 19.40 14.00 7.49
N THR A 271 20.12 13.22 6.71
CA THR A 271 19.84 12.92 5.32
C THR A 271 19.23 11.54 5.15
N ASN A 272 19.35 10.67 6.16
CA ASN A 272 18.87 9.30 6.12
C ASN A 272 17.44 9.19 6.64
N MET A 273 16.50 8.94 5.74
CA MET A 273 15.07 8.87 6.01
C MET A 273 14.62 7.41 6.10
N TYR A 274 13.81 7.09 7.11
CA TYR A 274 13.26 5.75 7.33
C TYR A 274 11.75 5.82 7.30
N ALA A 275 11.13 5.02 6.45
CA ALA A 275 9.70 5.02 6.28
C ALA A 275 9.11 3.62 6.43
N ASN A 276 7.95 3.57 7.07
CA ASN A 276 7.19 2.36 7.30
C ASN A 276 5.71 2.61 7.04
N TRP A 277 5.05 1.64 6.44
CA TRP A 277 3.60 1.67 6.28
C TRP A 277 2.88 1.56 7.63
N TYR A 278 1.60 1.95 7.65
CA TYR A 278 0.73 1.85 8.81
C TYR A 278 0.62 0.39 9.26
N ASN A 279 0.87 0.16 10.55
CA ASN A 279 1.03 -1.18 11.07
C ASN A 279 -0.27 -1.93 11.29
N ALA A 280 -1.45 -1.31 11.25
CA ALA A 280 -2.71 -2.01 11.44
C ALA A 280 -3.29 -2.61 10.14
N ASP A 281 -2.70 -2.31 8.97
CA ASP A 281 -3.16 -2.83 7.69
C ASP A 281 -2.63 -4.26 7.46
N SER A 282 -3.38 -5.24 7.98
CA SER A 282 -3.02 -6.67 7.95
C SER A 282 -2.93 -7.32 6.57
N GLU A 283 -3.51 -6.68 5.54
CA GLU A 283 -3.39 -7.04 4.13
C GLU A 283 -1.95 -6.85 3.61
N PHE A 284 -1.14 -6.05 4.30
CA PHE A 284 0.29 -5.87 4.00
C PHE A 284 1.19 -6.62 4.98
N TYR A 285 0.63 -7.63 5.66
CA TYR A 285 1.40 -8.63 6.40
C TYR A 285 1.68 -9.80 5.47
N TYR A 286 2.84 -9.76 4.83
CA TYR A 286 3.29 -10.87 4.01
C TYR A 286 3.96 -11.92 4.90
N LEU A 287 3.61 -13.18 4.67
CA LEU A 287 4.00 -14.31 5.50
C LEU A 287 4.88 -15.28 4.69
N PRO A 288 5.67 -16.12 5.38
CA PRO A 288 6.41 -17.19 4.73
C PRO A 288 5.55 -17.98 3.75
N GLY A 289 6.09 -18.26 2.56
CA GLY A 289 5.40 -18.98 1.48
C GLY A 289 4.51 -18.11 0.57
N ASP A 290 4.23 -16.84 0.91
CA ASP A 290 3.61 -15.93 -0.06
C ASP A 290 4.55 -15.74 -1.26
N LYS A 291 3.99 -15.82 -2.47
CA LYS A 291 4.72 -15.53 -3.71
C LYS A 291 4.41 -14.12 -4.17
N LEU A 292 5.44 -13.29 -4.22
CA LEU A 292 5.34 -11.87 -4.50
C LEU A 292 6.19 -11.50 -5.72
N ARG A 293 5.71 -10.58 -6.54
CA ARG A 293 6.54 -9.81 -7.48
C ARG A 293 6.82 -8.45 -6.86
N LEU A 294 8.08 -8.26 -6.46
CA LEU A 294 8.58 -6.99 -5.95
C LEU A 294 9.08 -6.17 -7.14
N ILE A 295 8.65 -4.91 -7.23
CA ILE A 295 8.99 -4.00 -8.33
C ILE A 295 9.54 -2.71 -7.72
N LEU A 296 10.71 -2.29 -8.18
CA LEU A 296 11.33 -1.02 -7.80
C LEU A 296 11.70 -0.27 -9.07
N TYR A 297 11.04 0.85 -9.33
CA TYR A 297 11.29 1.62 -10.55
C TYR A 297 11.15 3.12 -10.30
N SER A 298 11.60 3.90 -11.28
CA SER A 298 11.49 5.35 -11.25
C SER A 298 10.37 5.83 -12.18
N PRO A 299 9.18 6.16 -11.65
CA PRO A 299 8.09 6.71 -12.46
C PRO A 299 8.36 8.17 -12.88
N LYS A 300 9.26 8.87 -12.19
CA LYS A 300 9.73 10.22 -12.54
C LYS A 300 11.17 10.46 -12.06
N PRO A 301 11.92 11.36 -12.70
CA PRO A 301 13.31 11.66 -12.32
C PRO A 301 13.47 12.01 -10.83
N ASN A 302 14.51 11.45 -10.20
CA ASN A 302 14.90 11.59 -8.79
C ASN A 302 13.96 10.93 -7.77
N PHE A 303 13.06 10.05 -8.19
CA PHE A 303 12.16 9.32 -7.30
C PHE A 303 12.16 7.83 -7.63
N LEU A 304 11.92 7.02 -6.62
CA LEU A 304 11.60 5.61 -6.75
C LEU A 304 10.22 5.32 -6.15
N GLN A 305 9.65 4.19 -6.55
CA GLN A 305 8.43 3.63 -5.98
C GLN A 305 8.61 2.13 -5.81
N LEU A 306 8.20 1.61 -4.65
CA LEU A 306 8.05 0.18 -4.41
C LEU A 306 6.63 -0.23 -4.77
N GLN A 307 6.51 -1.31 -5.53
CA GLN A 307 5.27 -2.06 -5.65
C GLN A 307 5.50 -3.52 -5.24
N VAL A 308 4.48 -4.12 -4.65
CA VAL A 308 4.43 -5.54 -4.29
C VAL A 308 3.15 -6.07 -4.89
N GLU A 309 3.28 -7.00 -5.81
CA GLU A 309 2.16 -7.72 -6.42
C GLU A 309 2.08 -9.12 -5.80
N VAL A 310 0.92 -9.49 -5.27
CA VAL A 310 0.68 -10.81 -4.68
C VAL A 310 0.29 -11.77 -5.80
N LEU A 311 1.21 -12.68 -6.16
CA LEU A 311 0.98 -13.67 -7.21
C LEU A 311 0.26 -14.89 -6.66
N GLU A 312 0.69 -15.38 -5.49
CA GLU A 312 0.10 -16.54 -4.82
C GLU A 312 0.15 -16.33 -3.30
N LYS A 313 -0.96 -16.63 -2.61
CA LYS A 313 -1.02 -16.66 -1.14
C LYS A 313 -0.32 -17.92 -0.63
N SER A 314 0.29 -17.83 0.54
CA SER A 314 0.98 -18.94 1.18
C SER A 314 0.06 -20.16 1.37
N SER A 315 0.55 -21.32 0.96
CA SER A 315 -0.07 -22.61 1.24
C SER A 315 0.50 -23.27 2.50
N LEU A 316 1.39 -22.61 3.24
CA LEU A 316 1.95 -23.15 4.48
C LEU A 316 0.90 -23.16 5.58
N ALA A 317 0.73 -24.30 6.25
CA ALA A 317 -0.26 -24.47 7.31
C ALA A 317 -0.06 -23.46 8.46
N SER A 318 1.20 -23.11 8.78
CA SER A 318 1.53 -22.09 9.79
C SER A 318 1.05 -20.70 9.39
N SER A 319 1.31 -20.28 8.15
CA SER A 319 0.90 -18.97 7.61
C SER A 319 -0.62 -18.84 7.48
N ILE A 320 -1.31 -19.89 7.05
CA ILE A 320 -2.79 -19.92 7.00
C ILE A 320 -3.35 -19.81 8.42
N LYS A 321 -2.88 -20.66 9.33
CA LYS A 321 -3.37 -20.71 10.71
C LYS A 321 -3.21 -19.38 11.44
N ILE A 322 -2.04 -18.74 11.35
CA ILE A 322 -1.82 -17.48 12.06
C ILE A 322 -2.71 -16.35 11.51
N ARG A 323 -3.00 -16.36 10.21
CA ARG A 323 -3.91 -15.39 9.58
C ARG A 323 -5.34 -15.59 10.08
N GLU A 324 -5.82 -16.84 10.11
CA GLU A 324 -7.15 -17.21 10.64
C GLU A 324 -7.29 -16.89 12.13
N ASP A 325 -6.33 -17.31 12.96
CA ASP A 325 -6.36 -17.11 14.41
C ASP A 325 -6.49 -15.62 14.76
N ASN A 326 -5.86 -14.75 13.98
CA ASN A 326 -5.84 -13.30 14.19
C ASN A 326 -6.91 -12.53 13.41
N ASN A 327 -7.71 -13.20 12.57
CA ASN A 327 -8.67 -12.55 11.67
C ASN A 327 -8.01 -11.44 10.82
N TRP A 328 -6.83 -11.72 10.31
CA TRP A 328 -6.12 -10.84 9.39
C TRP A 328 -6.74 -10.94 7.99
N ARG A 329 -6.72 -9.83 7.25
CA ARG A 329 -7.11 -9.83 5.83
C ARG A 329 -6.16 -10.70 5.02
N ASP A 330 -6.62 -11.17 3.87
CA ASP A 330 -5.74 -11.79 2.88
C ASP A 330 -4.68 -10.79 2.40
N PRO A 331 -3.50 -11.28 1.96
CA PRO A 331 -2.47 -10.38 1.45
C PRO A 331 -2.94 -9.70 0.16
N GLU A 332 -2.71 -8.39 0.06
CA GLU A 332 -3.07 -7.57 -1.10
C GLU A 332 -1.84 -6.91 -1.73
N ASP A 333 -2.02 -6.44 -2.96
CA ASP A 333 -1.03 -5.64 -3.67
C ASP A 333 -0.75 -4.33 -2.92
N PHE A 334 0.52 -3.98 -2.82
CA PHE A 334 0.98 -2.77 -2.16
C PHE A 334 1.69 -1.84 -3.13
N THR A 335 1.48 -0.53 -2.96
CA THR A 335 2.29 0.49 -3.61
C THR A 335 2.68 1.57 -2.62
N SER A 336 3.98 1.85 -2.52
CA SER A 336 4.47 2.95 -1.70
C SER A 336 4.11 4.30 -2.32
N PRO A 337 4.09 5.40 -1.53
CA PRO A 337 4.24 6.73 -2.11
C PRO A 337 5.56 6.81 -2.90
N LEU A 338 5.68 7.83 -3.76
CA LEU A 338 6.97 8.19 -4.34
C LEU A 338 7.90 8.69 -3.23
N PHE A 339 9.11 8.15 -3.16
CA PHE A 339 10.14 8.62 -2.25
C PHE A 339 11.37 9.09 -3.00
N LYS A 340 12.11 10.03 -2.40
CA LYS A 340 13.28 10.66 -3.02
C LYS A 340 14.36 9.60 -3.24
N SER A 341 14.97 9.65 -4.40
CA SER A 341 16.16 8.86 -4.75
C SER A 341 16.91 9.57 -5.86
N GLU A 342 17.71 10.56 -5.47
CA GLU A 342 18.37 11.47 -6.40
C GLU A 342 19.23 10.71 -7.41
N GLY A 343 19.05 11.01 -8.69
CA GLY A 343 19.72 10.37 -9.81
C GLY A 343 18.99 9.17 -10.42
N HIS A 344 18.13 8.46 -9.69
CA HIS A 344 17.27 7.43 -10.30
C HIS A 344 16.27 8.08 -11.27
N GLY A 345 15.93 7.40 -12.37
CA GLY A 345 15.08 7.98 -13.43
C GLY A 345 15.71 9.11 -14.24
N THR A 346 17.00 9.37 -14.07
CA THR A 346 17.77 10.32 -14.89
C THR A 346 18.73 9.59 -15.83
N GLU A 347 19.46 10.33 -16.67
CA GLU A 347 20.43 9.79 -17.63
C GLU A 347 21.75 9.29 -17.01
N ILE A 348 21.99 9.55 -15.71
CA ILE A 348 23.24 9.10 -15.07
C ILE A 348 23.32 7.57 -15.02
N PHE A 349 24.51 7.02 -14.76
CA PHE A 349 24.66 5.60 -14.46
C PHE A 349 24.43 5.31 -12.98
N LYS A 350 23.61 4.30 -12.71
CA LYS A 350 23.18 3.90 -11.37
C LYS A 350 23.18 2.38 -11.26
N GLU A 351 23.27 1.89 -10.04
CA GLU A 351 23.16 0.47 -9.73
C GLU A 351 21.83 0.18 -9.03
N TYR A 352 21.37 -1.06 -9.18
CA TYR A 352 20.32 -1.66 -8.40
C TYR A 352 20.87 -2.85 -7.63
N LYS A 353 20.27 -3.18 -6.50
CA LYS A 353 20.66 -4.31 -5.66
C LYS A 353 19.45 -5.07 -5.15
N ARG A 354 19.65 -6.35 -4.84
CA ARG A 354 18.77 -7.13 -3.96
C ARG A 354 19.58 -7.75 -2.84
N VAL A 355 18.94 -7.88 -1.68
CA VAL A 355 19.57 -8.36 -0.46
C VAL A 355 18.59 -9.23 0.31
N ASN A 356 19.11 -10.36 0.79
CA ASN A 356 18.52 -11.14 1.87
C ASN A 356 19.40 -10.92 3.10
N ALA A 357 18.84 -10.50 4.22
CA ALA A 357 19.63 -10.15 5.41
C ALA A 357 19.00 -10.64 6.71
N ILE A 358 19.84 -10.76 7.73
CA ILE A 358 19.52 -10.80 9.15
C ILE A 358 20.23 -9.60 9.77
N ASP A 359 19.50 -8.49 9.89
CA ASP A 359 20.02 -7.26 10.49
C ASP A 359 20.08 -7.41 12.01
N GLN A 360 21.15 -6.91 12.63
CA GLN A 360 21.35 -7.05 14.07
C GLN A 360 21.18 -5.72 14.79
N VAL A 361 20.23 -5.67 15.73
CA VAL A 361 19.92 -4.47 16.51
C VAL A 361 21.18 -3.93 17.18
N GLY A 362 21.51 -2.66 16.92
CA GLY A 362 22.64 -1.96 17.54
C GLY A 362 24.02 -2.40 17.07
N ARG A 363 24.14 -3.13 15.95
CA ARG A 363 25.43 -3.63 15.43
C ARG A 363 25.91 -2.96 14.14
N GLU A 364 25.21 -1.97 13.61
CA GLU A 364 25.62 -1.28 12.38
C GLU A 364 27.06 -0.75 12.51
N GLY A 365 27.94 -1.13 11.56
CA GLY A 365 29.34 -0.70 11.53
C GLY A 365 30.31 -1.51 12.41
N ILE A 366 29.83 -2.43 13.25
CA ILE A 366 30.65 -3.35 14.06
C ILE A 366 30.37 -4.80 13.65
N ASP A 367 31.24 -5.75 14.03
CA ASP A 367 31.10 -7.14 13.57
C ASP A 367 29.72 -7.72 13.87
N ALA A 368 29.22 -8.58 12.99
CA ALA A 368 28.02 -9.35 13.31
C ALA A 368 28.34 -10.34 14.44
N LEU A 369 27.39 -10.53 15.35
CA LEU A 369 27.43 -11.60 16.34
C LEU A 369 27.09 -12.93 15.67
N LYS A 370 27.76 -13.99 16.13
CA LYS A 370 27.30 -15.37 15.90
C LYS A 370 25.84 -15.47 16.32
N SER A 371 25.04 -16.15 15.51
CA SER A 371 23.62 -16.27 15.75
C SER A 371 23.13 -17.68 15.44
N GLU A 372 22.10 -18.06 16.16
CA GLU A 372 21.32 -19.25 15.91
C GLU A 372 20.04 -18.99 15.08
N THR A 373 19.87 -17.77 14.56
CA THR A 373 18.75 -17.39 13.71
C THR A 373 18.95 -17.95 12.30
N GLU A 374 17.90 -18.53 11.72
CA GLU A 374 17.91 -19.11 10.37
C GLU A 374 16.86 -18.43 9.48
N VAL A 375 17.22 -18.12 8.24
CA VAL A 375 16.29 -17.69 7.18
C VAL A 375 16.37 -18.72 6.05
N ARG A 376 15.26 -19.42 5.81
CA ARG A 376 15.23 -20.62 4.98
C ARG A 376 14.45 -20.40 3.70
N LEU A 377 15.02 -20.87 2.59
CA LEU A 377 14.33 -21.03 1.31
C LEU A 377 13.75 -19.73 0.75
N ALA A 378 14.45 -18.61 0.87
CA ALA A 378 14.11 -17.42 0.11
C ALA A 378 14.38 -17.71 -1.37
N LYS A 379 13.32 -17.97 -2.14
CA LYS A 379 13.44 -18.41 -3.53
C LYS A 379 13.09 -17.26 -4.46
N TRP A 380 14.11 -16.61 -5.01
CA TRP A 380 13.94 -15.72 -6.16
C TRP A 380 13.76 -16.57 -7.41
N GLU A 381 12.53 -16.70 -7.90
CA GLU A 381 12.25 -17.45 -9.15
C GLU A 381 12.78 -16.71 -10.38
N SER A 382 12.78 -15.37 -10.32
CA SER A 382 13.40 -14.53 -11.34
C SER A 382 13.74 -13.17 -10.76
N VAL A 383 14.74 -12.52 -11.36
CA VAL A 383 15.12 -11.14 -11.06
C VAL A 383 15.59 -10.48 -12.35
N TYR A 384 14.94 -9.37 -12.72
CA TYR A 384 15.22 -8.63 -13.93
C TYR A 384 15.55 -7.17 -13.62
N LEU A 385 16.47 -6.60 -14.39
CA LEU A 385 16.71 -5.16 -14.46
C LEU A 385 15.93 -4.58 -15.64
N PHE A 386 15.48 -3.34 -15.54
CA PHE A 386 14.79 -2.66 -16.63
C PHE A 386 15.77 -1.84 -17.47
N ARG A 387 15.73 -2.00 -18.79
CA ARG A 387 16.60 -1.25 -19.73
C ARG A 387 15.82 -0.82 -20.96
N LYS A 388 15.95 0.44 -21.37
CA LYS A 388 15.48 0.91 -22.67
C LYS A 388 16.46 0.45 -23.77
N ILE A 389 15.95 -0.25 -24.78
CA ILE A 389 16.68 -0.74 -25.96
C ILE A 389 15.89 -0.32 -27.20
N GLY A 390 16.42 0.60 -27.99
CA GLY A 390 15.63 1.32 -28.99
C GLY A 390 14.54 2.13 -28.30
N GLU A 391 13.29 2.00 -28.73
CA GLU A 391 12.14 2.68 -28.11
C GLU A 391 11.43 1.85 -27.03
N THR A 392 11.81 0.59 -26.83
CA THR A 392 11.11 -0.34 -25.93
C THR A 392 11.89 -0.52 -24.63
N ILE A 393 11.17 -0.55 -23.50
CA ILE A 393 11.72 -0.96 -22.22
C ILE A 393 11.60 -2.49 -22.12
N TYR A 394 12.70 -3.15 -21.75
CA TYR A 394 12.77 -4.58 -21.56
C TYR A 394 13.15 -4.94 -20.13
N ARG A 395 12.73 -6.13 -19.71
CA ARG A 395 13.33 -6.89 -18.61
C ARG A 395 14.56 -7.63 -19.11
N VAL A 396 15.68 -7.41 -18.43
CA VAL A 396 16.97 -8.03 -18.74
C VAL A 396 17.38 -8.89 -17.56
N PRO A 397 17.80 -10.16 -17.76
CA PRO A 397 18.15 -11.04 -16.65
C PRO A 397 19.26 -10.46 -15.79
N PHE A 398 19.03 -10.39 -14.47
CA PHE A 398 20.02 -9.94 -13.50
C PHE A 398 21.00 -11.07 -13.16
N ASN A 399 21.75 -11.47 -14.17
CA ASN A 399 22.64 -12.63 -14.14
C ASN A 399 24.11 -12.24 -13.88
N SER A 400 24.98 -13.25 -13.87
CA SER A 400 26.42 -13.12 -13.59
C SER A 400 27.19 -12.18 -14.52
N ARG A 401 26.69 -11.85 -15.72
CA ARG A 401 27.32 -10.85 -16.61
C ARG A 401 27.10 -9.41 -16.15
N ARG A 402 26.14 -9.20 -15.25
CA ARG A 402 25.69 -7.87 -14.81
C ARG A 402 25.76 -7.71 -13.31
N SER A 403 26.08 -8.79 -12.57
CA SER A 403 26.02 -8.81 -11.12
C SER A 403 27.37 -9.07 -10.47
N SER A 404 27.61 -8.43 -9.33
CA SER A 404 28.57 -8.88 -8.33
C SER A 404 27.82 -9.37 -7.10
N LEU A 405 28.35 -10.42 -6.46
CA LEU A 405 27.76 -11.08 -5.31
C LEU A 405 28.69 -10.90 -4.11
N LEU A 406 28.10 -10.66 -2.94
CA LEU A 406 28.79 -10.62 -1.66
C LEU A 406 27.94 -11.34 -0.61
N ASN A 407 28.53 -12.33 0.04
CA ASN A 407 28.04 -12.82 1.32
C ASN A 407 28.85 -12.16 2.43
N ALA A 408 28.19 -11.81 3.53
CA ALA A 408 28.86 -11.23 4.67
C ALA A 408 28.22 -11.70 5.98
N PRO A 409 29.00 -11.80 7.07
CA PRO A 409 30.46 -11.64 7.11
C PRO A 409 31.25 -12.84 6.56
N LEU A 410 30.66 -14.03 6.50
CA LEU A 410 31.34 -15.28 6.16
C LEU A 410 30.53 -16.09 5.15
N ASP A 411 31.17 -16.58 4.09
CA ASP A 411 30.52 -17.38 3.04
C ASP A 411 29.88 -18.67 3.58
N GLY A 412 30.50 -19.32 4.58
CA GLY A 412 30.04 -20.59 5.16
C GLY A 412 28.62 -20.55 5.78
N ALA A 413 28.14 -19.35 6.10
CA ALA A 413 26.79 -19.13 6.61
C ALA A 413 25.70 -19.15 5.52
N PHE A 414 26.06 -19.23 4.24
CA PHE A 414 25.12 -19.10 3.13
C PHE A 414 25.07 -20.37 2.30
N ILE A 415 23.86 -20.84 2.00
CA ILE A 415 23.63 -21.91 1.03
C ILE A 415 22.83 -21.29 -0.11
N THR A 416 23.45 -21.19 -1.28
CA THR A 416 22.84 -20.56 -2.44
C THR A 416 22.88 -21.45 -3.67
N THR A 417 21.89 -21.33 -4.54
CA THR A 417 22.00 -21.86 -5.91
C THR A 417 22.70 -20.82 -6.79
N PRO A 418 23.40 -21.25 -7.86
CA PRO A 418 23.93 -20.32 -8.85
C PRO A 418 22.82 -19.41 -9.38
N ILE A 419 23.17 -18.15 -9.70
CA ILE A 419 22.24 -17.24 -10.35
C ILE A 419 21.93 -17.79 -11.75
N GLU A 420 20.66 -18.11 -11.99
CA GLU A 420 20.18 -18.61 -13.28
C GLU A 420 20.38 -17.57 -14.37
N TYR A 421 20.93 -18.01 -15.51
CA TYR A 421 21.40 -17.07 -16.53
C TYR A 421 20.27 -16.32 -17.24
N ASP A 422 19.16 -16.99 -17.54
CA ASP A 422 18.04 -16.43 -18.32
C ASP A 422 16.97 -15.74 -17.45
N THR A 423 16.95 -16.03 -16.15
CA THR A 423 15.92 -15.51 -15.24
C THR A 423 16.49 -14.61 -14.15
N GLY A 424 17.79 -14.71 -13.82
CA GLY A 424 18.38 -14.07 -12.64
C GLY A 424 17.96 -14.72 -11.31
N GLY A 425 17.23 -15.84 -11.35
CA GLY A 425 16.72 -16.55 -10.19
C GLY A 425 17.82 -17.19 -9.33
N THR A 426 17.55 -17.33 -8.03
CA THR A 426 18.41 -18.02 -7.07
C THR A 426 17.63 -18.37 -5.80
N THR A 427 18.03 -19.42 -5.11
CA THR A 427 17.58 -19.71 -3.75
C THR A 427 18.66 -19.29 -2.76
N VAL A 428 18.25 -18.66 -1.66
CA VAL A 428 19.14 -18.21 -0.58
C VAL A 428 18.66 -18.78 0.76
N ILE A 429 19.58 -19.42 1.48
CA ILE A 429 19.45 -19.78 2.89
C ILE A 429 20.55 -19.04 3.65
N ILE A 430 20.20 -18.43 4.78
CA ILE A 430 21.12 -17.79 5.71
C ILE A 430 21.07 -18.58 7.01
N ASP A 431 22.17 -19.25 7.35
CA ASP A 431 22.33 -20.05 8.56
C ASP A 431 23.71 -19.77 9.19
N PRO A 432 23.82 -18.71 10.01
CA PRO A 432 25.05 -18.34 10.69
C PRO A 432 25.61 -19.45 11.59
N LYS A 433 24.79 -20.43 12.03
CA LYS A 433 25.27 -21.53 12.89
C LYS A 433 26.34 -22.37 12.23
N ARG A 434 26.32 -22.47 10.91
CA ARG A 434 27.28 -23.27 10.12
C ARG A 434 28.73 -22.82 10.33
N THR A 435 28.92 -21.55 10.68
CA THR A 435 30.25 -20.96 10.94
C THR A 435 30.71 -21.10 12.39
N ILE A 436 29.87 -21.63 13.29
CA ILE A 436 30.20 -21.73 14.72
C ILE A 436 31.33 -22.74 14.97
N ASN A 437 31.44 -23.79 14.14
CA ASN A 437 32.40 -24.88 14.30
C ASN A 437 33.65 -24.76 13.38
N GLU A 438 33.79 -23.68 12.60
CA GLU A 438 34.93 -23.50 11.67
C GLU A 438 36.18 -22.88 12.34
N GLU A 439 36.17 -22.69 13.67
CA GLU A 439 37.28 -22.14 14.48
C GLU A 439 37.76 -23.11 15.60
N GLU A 440 37.70 -24.43 15.40
CA GLU A 440 38.47 -25.41 16.20
C GLU A 440 39.74 -25.88 15.49
#